data_AF-A0A924UPC0-F1
#
_entry.id   AF-A0A924UPC0-F1
#
_cell.length_a   1.000
_cell.length_b   1.000
_cell.length_c   1.000
_cell.angle_alpha   90.00
_cell.angle_beta   90.00
_cell.angle_gamma   90.00
#
_symmetry.space_group_name_H-M   'P 1'
#
loop_
_entity.id
_entity.type
_entity.pdbx_description
1 polymer ?
#
loop_
_entity_poly.entity_id
_entity_poly.type
_entity_poly.pdbx_seq_one_letter_code
_entity_poly.pdbx_strand_id
1 'polypeptide(L)' 'MTTVKAYAAEQADKPMAPFNLDRREPGASDVEIEILYC' A
#
# COMPACT_ATOMS: atom_id res chain seq x y z
N MET A 1 10.63 4.70 -6.66
CA MET A 1 10.07 3.88 -5.57
C MET A 1 9.44 4.85 -4.60
N THR A 2 8.15 4.70 -4.37
CA THR A 2 7.38 5.63 -3.53
C THR A 2 6.88 4.88 -2.30
N THR A 3 7.29 5.33 -1.11
CA THR A 3 6.76 4.80 0.15
C THR A 3 5.39 5.40 0.38
N VAL A 4 4.37 4.56 0.49
CA VAL A 4 2.97 4.95 0.73
C VAL A 4 2.46 4.41 2.07
N LYS A 5 1.57 5.18 2.70
CA LYS A 5 0.90 4.75 3.94
C LYS A 5 -0.14 3.68 3.62
N ALA A 6 -0.13 2.60 4.38
CA ALA A 6 -1.04 1.48 4.26
C ALA A 6 -1.39 0.93 5.65
N TYR A 7 -2.26 -0.08 5.68
CA TYR A 7 -2.47 -0.93 6.85
C TYR A 7 -2.22 -2.38 6.46
N ALA A 8 -1.53 -3.13 7.32
CA ALA A 8 -1.21 -4.54 7.09
C ALA A 8 -1.36 -5.36 8.36
N ALA A 9 -1.72 -6.63 8.22
CA ALA A 9 -1.59 -7.64 9.27
C ALA A 9 -0.28 -8.39 9.05
N GLU A 10 0.72 -8.15 9.89
CA GLU A 10 2.07 -8.74 9.73
C GLU A 10 2.13 -10.24 10.09
N GLN A 11 1.12 -10.75 10.79
CA GLN A 11 0.97 -12.16 11.16
C GLN A 11 -0.51 -12.55 11.15
N ALA A 12 -0.80 -13.84 10.98
CA ALA A 12 -2.15 -14.36 10.76
C ALA A 12 -3.15 -14.07 11.90
N ASP A 13 -2.65 -13.92 13.12
CA ASP A 13 -3.43 -13.73 14.35
C ASP A 13 -3.31 -12.30 14.92
N LYS A 14 -2.63 -11.38 14.21
CA LYS A 14 -2.44 -10.01 14.65
C LYS A 14 -3.42 -9.05 13.97
N PRO A 15 -3.90 -8.02 14.70
CA PRO A 15 -4.75 -6.99 14.09
C PRO A 15 -3.96 -6.21 13.02
N MET A 16 -4.69 -5.60 12.08
CA MET A 16 -4.09 -4.67 11.12
C MET A 16 -3.58 -3.42 11.84
N ALA A 17 -2.39 -2.99 11.46
CA ALA A 17 -1.73 -1.80 12.00
C ALA A 17 -1.16 -0.93 10.86
N PRO A 18 -0.85 0.36 11.11
CA PRO A 18 -0.21 1.21 10.11
C PRO A 18 1.10 0.60 9.60
N PHE A 19 1.30 0.67 8.29
CA PHE A 19 2.43 0.08 7.59
C PHE A 19 2.93 1.00 6.46
N ASN A 20 4.23 1.01 6.22
CA ASN A 20 4.84 1.72 5.09
C ASN A 20 5.12 0.72 3.97
N LEU A 21 4.47 0.91 2.83
CA LEU A 21 4.61 0.05 1.65
C LEU A 21 5.41 0.75 0.57
N ASP A 22 6.47 0.13 0.08
CA ASP A 22 7.19 0.64 -1.09
C ASP A 22 6.52 0.19 -2.39
N ARG A 23 6.08 1.15 -3.19
CA ARG A 23 5.54 0.91 -4.52
C ARG A 23 6.56 1.19 -5.61
N ARG A 24 6.50 0.39 -6.67
CA ARG A 24 7.22 0.64 -7.92
C ARG A 24 6.63 1.84 -8.64
N GLU A 25 7.43 2.44 -9.50
CA GLU A 25 6.92 3.44 -10.45
C GLU A 25 5.89 2.79 -11.39
N PRO A 26 4.79 3.50 -11.72
CA PRO A 26 3.88 3.06 -12.77
C PRO A 26 4.61 2.93 -14.12
N GLY A 27 4.43 1.79 -14.77
CA GLY A 27 4.87 1.57 -16.15
C GLY A 27 3.89 2.14 -17.16
N ALA A 28 4.19 2.01 -18.45
CA ALA A 28 3.41 2.62 -19.53
C ALA A 28 1.92 2.22 -19.58
N SER A 29 1.57 1.06 -19.01
CA SER A 29 0.20 0.53 -18.98
C SER A 29 -0.38 0.45 -17.57
N ASP A 30 0.32 0.97 -16.56
CA ASP A 30 -0.15 0.99 -15.18
C ASP A 30 -0.86 2.30 -14.86
N VAL A 31 -1.71 2.27 -13.84
CA VAL A 31 -2.36 3.47 -13.29
C VAL A 31 -2.09 3.52 -11.80
N GLU A 32 -1.62 4.68 -11.33
CA GLU A 32 -1.58 5.02 -9.92
C GLU A 32 -2.89 5.69 -9.51
N ILE A 33 -3.49 5.23 -8.41
CA ILE A 33 -4.82 5.67 -7.97
C ILE A 33 -4.70 6.17 -6.53
N GLU A 34 -5.17 7.39 -6.29
CA GLU A 34 -5.41 7.90 -4.94
C GLU A 34 -6.69 7.26 -4.39
N ILE A 35 -6.57 6.46 -3.33
CA ILE A 35 -7.71 5.78 -2.71
C ILE A 35 -8.41 6.76 -1.77
N LEU A 36 -9.61 7.19 -2.15
CA LEU A 36 -10.44 8.07 -1.31
C LEU A 36 -11.24 7.30 -0.25
N TYR A 37 -11.71 6.09 -0.58
CA TYR A 37 -12.54 5.24 0.28
C TYR A 37 -12.26 3.75 -0.02
N CYS A 38 -12.33 2.90 1.02
CA CYS A 38 -12.13 1.45 0.98
C CYS A 38 -12.97 0.79 2.08
#